data_AF-A0A7Y1TUT0-F1
#
_entry.id   AF-A0A7Y1TUT0-F1
#
_cell.length_a   1.000
_cell.length_b   1.000
_cell.length_c   1.000
_cell.angle_alpha   90.00
_cell.angle_beta   90.00
_cell.angle_gamma   90.00
#
_symmetry.space_group_name_H-M   'P 1'
#
loop_
_entity.id
_entity.type
_entity.pdbx_description
1 polymer ?
#
loop_
_entity_poly.entity_id
_entity_poly.type
_entity_poly.pdbx_seq_one_letter_code
_entity_poly.pdbx_strand_id
1 'polypeptide(L)'
;MHLDAARGHMTLGRTERDPWRQVRLGLGALVVVQFTGTVAYLLVGLGIFDAFYQTLITISTVGFSEVGDRADTAYRVVTTVVIIFGVGIALYTLGLAFEALMEGKIGEHVGRARLQQAIDQLSGHVVLCGWGQVGQSIYT
;
A
#
# COMPACT_ATOMS: atom_id res chain seq x y z
N MET A 1 40.70 -8.78 29.05
CA MET A 1 40.50 -7.33 29.24
C MET A 1 40.71 -6.68 27.87
N HIS A 2 39.73 -6.35 27.03
CA HIS A 2 38.26 -6.35 27.05
C HIS A 2 37.89 -6.51 25.56
N LEU A 3 37.31 -7.63 25.11
CA LEU A 3 35.88 -7.74 24.77
C LEU A 3 35.25 -6.42 24.27
N ASP A 4 35.42 -6.09 22.99
CA ASP A 4 34.77 -4.93 22.34
C ASP A 4 34.30 -5.21 20.90
N ALA A 5 33.86 -6.43 20.57
CA ALA A 5 33.51 -6.73 19.16
C ALA A 5 32.27 -7.59 18.93
N ALA A 6 31.40 -7.81 19.92
CA ALA A 6 30.23 -8.65 19.71
C ALA A 6 29.06 -8.28 20.62
N ARG A 7 28.29 -7.27 20.22
CA ARG A 7 26.86 -7.07 20.58
C ARG A 7 26.37 -5.74 19.97
N GLY A 8 25.47 -5.81 18.99
CA GLY A 8 24.63 -4.65 18.69
C GLY A 8 24.09 -4.48 17.28
N HIS A 9 24.56 -5.21 16.27
CA HIS A 9 23.96 -5.20 14.93
C HIS A 9 22.70 -6.09 14.92
N MET A 10 21.71 -5.69 15.70
CA MET A 10 20.43 -6.37 15.84
C MET A 10 19.30 -5.33 15.81
N THR A 11 19.01 -4.82 14.62
CA THR A 11 17.64 -4.46 14.22
C THR A 11 17.44 -4.91 12.78
N LEU A 12 17.24 -6.22 12.65
CA LEU A 12 16.36 -6.76 11.63
C LEU A 12 15.03 -6.00 11.71
N GLY A 13 14.82 -5.12 10.75
CA GLY A 13 13.55 -4.42 10.55
C GLY A 13 13.25 -4.26 9.06
N ARG A 14 13.82 -5.15 8.22
CA ARG A 14 13.47 -5.24 6.80
C ARG A 14 12.10 -5.89 6.75
N THR A 15 11.10 -5.05 6.98
CA THR A 15 9.70 -5.41 6.80
C THR A 15 9.60 -5.78 5.32
N GLU A 16 9.58 -7.07 5.01
CA GLU A 16 9.04 -7.55 3.73
C GLU A 16 7.57 -7.12 3.74
N ARG A 17 7.30 -5.86 3.41
CA ARG A 17 5.95 -5.35 3.29
C ARG A 17 5.45 -5.91 1.98
N ASP A 18 4.68 -6.99 2.04
CA ASP A 18 3.91 -7.47 0.90
C ASP A 18 3.26 -6.26 0.21
N PRO A 19 3.62 -5.96 -1.05
CA PRO A 19 3.01 -4.85 -1.80
C PRO A 19 1.49 -4.96 -1.78
N TRP A 20 1.00 -6.20 -1.83
CA TRP A 20 -0.41 -6.57 -1.67
C TRP A 20 -1.04 -6.15 -0.34
N ARG A 21 -0.29 -6.16 0.77
CA ARG A 21 -0.81 -5.73 2.07
C ARG A 21 -1.01 -4.21 2.11
N GLN A 22 -0.11 -3.45 1.48
CA GLN A 22 -0.23 -1.99 1.40
C GLN A 22 -1.41 -1.57 0.52
N VAL A 23 -1.58 -2.23 -0.63
CA VAL A 23 -2.74 -2.01 -1.52
C VAL A 23 -4.05 -2.39 -0.81
N ARG A 24 -4.09 -3.51 -0.08
CA ARG A 24 -5.27 -3.91 0.72
C ARG A 24 -5.59 -2.90 1.82
N LEU A 25 -4.58 -2.36 2.50
CA LEU A 25 -4.76 -1.32 3.50
C LEU A 25 -5.28 -0.02 2.87
N GLY A 26 -4.76 0.37 1.71
CA GLY A 26 -5.25 1.53 0.95
C GLY A 26 -6.70 1.36 0.50
N LEU A 27 -7.07 0.20 -0.04
CA LEU A 27 -8.46 -0.14 -0.37
C LEU A 27 -9.37 -0.06 0.87
N GLY A 28 -8.92 -0.60 2.01
CA GLY A 28 -9.64 -0.49 3.27
C GLY A 28 -9.83 0.96 3.70
N ALA A 29 -8.80 1.79 3.59
CA ALA A 29 -8.88 3.22 3.89
C ALA A 29 -9.88 3.94 2.96
N LEU A 30 -9.90 3.60 1.68
CA LEU A 30 -10.83 4.15 0.69
C LEU A 30 -12.29 3.84 1.05
N VAL A 31 -12.56 2.61 1.50
CA VAL A 31 -13.88 2.20 1.99
C VAL A 31 -14.27 3.00 3.25
N VAL A 32 -13.34 3.19 4.19
CA VAL A 32 -13.59 4.01 5.38
C VAL A 32 -13.90 5.47 5.01
N VAL A 33 -13.15 6.05 4.07
CA VAL A 33 -13.43 7.40 3.54
C VAL A 33 -14.82 7.45 2.89
N GLN A 34 -15.18 6.45 2.09
CA GLN A 34 -16.50 6.40 1.44
C GLN A 34 -17.64 6.41 2.48
N PHE A 35 -17.55 5.60 3.54
CA PHE A 35 -18.57 5.58 4.58
C PHE A 35 -18.57 6.84 5.44
N THR A 36 -17.40 7.34 5.84
CA THR A 36 -17.29 8.57 6.64
C THR A 36 -17.78 9.81 5.88
N GLY A 37 -17.48 9.92 4.59
CA GLY A 37 -18.03 10.96 3.71
C GLY A 37 -19.54 10.85 3.57
N THR A 38 -20.06 9.63 3.38
CA THR A 38 -21.53 9.39 3.32
C THR A 38 -22.21 9.86 4.61
N VAL A 39 -21.64 9.53 5.78
CA VAL A 39 -22.17 9.98 7.07
C VAL A 39 -22.10 11.51 7.20
N ALA A 40 -21.02 12.15 6.74
CA ALA A 40 -20.90 13.60 6.79
C ALA A 40 -22.00 14.30 5.97
N TYR A 41 -22.33 13.79 4.77
CA TYR A 41 -23.42 14.31 3.96
C TYR A 41 -24.81 14.03 4.55
N LEU A 42 -24.98 12.87 5.20
CA LEU A 42 -26.20 12.57 5.96
C LEU A 42 -26.45 13.57 7.09
N LEU A 43 -25.41 13.99 7.80
CA LEU A 43 -25.51 15.00 8.87
C LEU A 43 -25.92 16.38 8.33
N VAL A 44 -25.61 16.67 7.08
CA VAL A 44 -26.06 17.89 6.38
C VAL A 44 -27.49 17.75 5.84
N GLY A 45 -28.09 16.56 5.94
CA GLY A 45 -29.49 16.30 5.60
C GLY A 45 -29.72 15.80 4.17
N LEU A 46 -28.69 15.27 3.49
CA LEU A 46 -28.90 14.51 2.26
C LEU A 46 -29.58 13.16 2.56
N GLY A 47 -30.33 12.64 1.59
CA GLY A 47 -30.83 11.27 1.65
C GLY A 47 -29.66 10.26 1.64
N ILE A 48 -29.87 9.05 2.19
CA ILE A 48 -28.82 8.02 2.29
C ILE A 48 -28.21 7.68 0.92
N PHE A 49 -29.06 7.51 -0.09
CA PHE A 49 -28.60 7.22 -1.45
C PHE A 49 -27.88 8.40 -2.10
N ASP A 50 -28.40 9.62 -1.91
CA ASP A 50 -27.78 10.84 -2.45
C ASP A 50 -26.43 11.12 -1.80
N ALA A 51 -26.31 10.94 -0.48
CA ALA A 51 -25.07 11.09 0.27
C ALA A 51 -24.00 10.08 -0.16
N PHE A 52 -24.39 8.83 -0.37
CA PHE A 52 -23.49 7.79 -0.86
C PHE A 52 -23.02 8.12 -2.29
N TYR A 53 -23.97 8.47 -3.16
CA TYR A 53 -23.68 8.82 -4.54
C TYR A 53 -22.79 10.07 -4.64
N GLN A 54 -23.09 11.12 -3.87
CA GLN A 54 -22.28 12.34 -3.78
C GLN A 54 -20.83 12.03 -3.35
N THR A 55 -20.65 11.19 -2.34
CA THR A 55 -19.32 10.80 -1.87
C THR A 55 -18.58 10.00 -2.95
N LEU A 56 -19.30 9.10 -3.64
CA LEU A 56 -18.74 8.26 -4.69
C LEU A 56 -18.25 9.09 -5.89
N ILE A 57 -19.08 10.02 -6.40
CA ILE A 57 -18.70 10.88 -7.54
C ILE A 57 -17.53 11.83 -7.20
N THR A 58 -17.40 12.19 -5.92
CA THR A 58 -16.35 13.06 -5.42
C THR A 58 -15.02 12.32 -5.38
N ILE A 59 -14.99 11.14 -4.75
CA ILE A 59 -13.79 10.32 -4.63
C ILE A 59 -13.38 9.73 -5.98
N SER A 60 -14.34 9.42 -6.85
CA SER A 60 -14.06 8.99 -8.24
C SER A 60 -13.51 10.12 -9.11
N THR A 61 -13.42 11.35 -8.59
CA THR A 61 -12.96 12.55 -9.31
C THR A 61 -13.81 12.90 -10.54
N VAL A 62 -15.02 12.37 -10.63
CA VAL A 62 -15.98 12.74 -11.69
C VAL A 62 -16.52 14.14 -11.42
N GLY A 63 -16.82 14.44 -10.15
CA GLY A 63 -17.18 15.79 -9.71
C GLY A 63 -18.41 16.38 -10.41
N PHE A 64 -19.39 15.54 -10.74
CA PHE A 64 -20.64 16.02 -11.35
C PHE A 64 -21.41 16.92 -10.37
N SER A 65 -22.35 17.71 -10.91
CA SER A 65 -23.17 18.69 -10.17
C SER A 65 -23.63 18.18 -8.80
N GLU A 66 -23.56 19.05 -7.78
CA GLU A 66 -24.01 18.77 -6.42
C GLU A 66 -25.37 18.09 -6.40
N VAL A 67 -25.45 16.92 -5.76
CA VAL A 67 -26.68 16.13 -5.71
C VAL A 67 -27.61 16.73 -4.66
N GLY A 68 -28.70 17.33 -5.13
CA GLY A 68 -29.72 18.01 -4.33
C GLY A 68 -29.59 19.52 -4.36
N ASP A 69 -30.73 20.23 -4.35
CA ASP A 69 -30.82 21.71 -4.39
C ASP A 69 -30.29 22.41 -3.11
N ARG A 70 -29.37 21.79 -2.37
CA ARG A 70 -28.85 22.27 -1.08
C ARG A 70 -27.40 22.71 -1.18
N ALA A 71 -27.18 23.78 -1.93
CA ALA A 71 -25.91 24.52 -1.96
C ALA A 71 -25.76 25.44 -0.72
N ASP A 72 -26.01 24.93 0.48
CA ASP A 72 -25.83 25.68 1.73
C ASP A 72 -24.35 25.67 2.16
N THR A 73 -23.95 26.64 2.98
CA THR A 73 -22.57 26.81 3.45
C THR A 73 -22.03 25.55 4.13
N ALA A 74 -22.86 24.87 4.93
CA ALA A 74 -22.49 23.63 5.61
C ALA A 74 -22.14 22.50 4.61
N TYR A 75 -22.92 22.37 3.55
CA TYR A 75 -22.70 21.37 2.50
C TYR A 75 -21.37 21.60 1.77
N ARG A 76 -21.05 22.86 1.45
CA ARG A 76 -19.80 23.23 0.78
C ARG A 76 -18.58 22.97 1.65
N VAL A 77 -18.67 23.23 2.95
CA VAL A 77 -17.60 22.93 3.91
C VAL A 77 -17.36 21.43 3.99
N VAL A 78 -18.42 20.62 4.14
CA VAL A 78 -18.30 19.16 4.15
C VAL A 78 -17.69 18.65 2.85
N THR A 79 -18.16 19.14 1.70
CA THR A 79 -17.63 18.74 0.39
C THR A 79 -16.16 19.07 0.25
N THR A 80 -15.72 20.24 0.69
CA THR A 80 -14.31 20.65 0.64
C THR A 80 -13.44 19.73 1.51
N VAL A 81 -13.90 19.38 2.71
CA VAL A 81 -13.20 18.43 3.59
C VAL A 81 -13.13 17.04 2.95
N VAL A 82 -14.24 16.53 2.44
CA VAL A 82 -14.29 15.22 1.76
C VAL A 82 -13.40 15.19 0.52
N ILE A 83 -13.29 16.28 -0.24
CA ILE A 83 -12.37 16.38 -1.37
C ILE A 83 -10.91 16.28 -0.89
N ILE A 84 -10.50 17.12 0.06
CA ILE A 84 -9.10 17.17 0.52
C ILE A 84 -8.64 15.81 1.05
N PHE A 85 -9.43 15.22 1.95
CA PHE A 85 -9.04 13.94 2.56
C PHE A 85 -9.34 12.76 1.65
N GLY A 86 -10.51 12.73 1.02
CA GLY A 86 -10.95 11.57 0.25
C GLY A 86 -10.21 11.42 -1.06
N VAL A 87 -10.09 12.48 -1.85
CA VAL A 87 -9.31 12.44 -3.10
C VAL A 87 -7.83 12.25 -2.80
N GLY A 88 -7.30 12.87 -1.74
CA GLY A 88 -5.91 12.68 -1.32
C GLY A 88 -5.59 11.21 -0.99
N ILE A 89 -6.44 10.55 -0.19
CA ILE A 89 -6.28 9.13 0.15
C ILE A 89 -6.46 8.23 -1.08
N ALA A 90 -7.41 8.55 -1.95
CA ALA A 90 -7.64 7.80 -3.18
C ALA A 90 -6.44 7.87 -4.12
N LEU A 91 -5.89 9.06 -4.35
CA LEU A 91 -4.70 9.27 -5.18
C LEU A 91 -3.46 8.59 -4.57
N TYR A 92 -3.27 8.67 -3.24
CA TYR A 92 -2.19 7.96 -2.57
C TYR A 92 -2.29 6.45 -2.76
N THR A 93 -3.49 5.89 -2.57
CA THR A 93 -3.76 4.46 -2.77
C THR A 93 -3.53 4.04 -4.22
N LEU A 94 -3.97 4.87 -5.18
CA LEU A 94 -3.73 4.64 -6.60
C LEU A 94 -2.23 4.63 -6.91
N GLY A 95 -1.45 5.54 -6.33
CA GLY A 95 0.01 5.57 -6.43
C GLY A 95 0.65 4.27 -5.92
N LEU A 96 0.24 3.79 -4.74
CA LEU A 96 0.71 2.50 -4.20
C LEU A 96 0.32 1.31 -5.08
N ALA A 97 -0.86 1.35 -5.68
CA ALA A 97 -1.29 0.31 -6.61
C ALA A 97 -0.47 0.33 -7.91
N PHE A 98 -0.17 1.51 -8.45
CA PHE A 98 0.72 1.68 -9.59
C PHE A 98 2.14 1.20 -9.28
N GLU A 99 2.68 1.54 -8.11
CA GLU A 99 3.98 1.07 -7.65
C GLU A 99 3.98 -0.46 -7.53
N ALA A 100 2.97 -1.08 -6.91
CA ALA A 100 2.87 -2.53 -6.83
C ALA A 100 2.74 -3.21 -8.21
N LEU A 101 2.04 -2.57 -9.15
CA LEU A 101 1.88 -3.06 -10.53
C LEU A 101 3.19 -2.96 -11.33
N MET A 102 3.89 -1.82 -11.23
CA MET A 102 5.18 -1.57 -11.89
C MET A 102 6.31 -2.37 -11.26
N GLU A 103 6.34 -2.44 -9.93
CA GLU A 103 7.33 -3.25 -9.21
C GLU A 103 7.19 -4.70 -9.59
N GLY A 104 5.96 -5.21 -9.83
CA GLY A 104 5.75 -6.43 -10.61
C GLY A 104 6.68 -7.58 -10.22
N LYS A 105 7.07 -7.64 -8.94
CA LYS A 105 8.05 -8.57 -8.34
C LYS A 105 7.43 -9.95 -8.16
N ILE A 106 6.70 -10.41 -9.17
CA ILE A 106 6.50 -11.83 -9.40
C ILE A 106 7.89 -12.51 -9.42
N GLY A 107 8.93 -11.81 -9.87
CA GLY A 107 10.31 -12.33 -9.90
C GLY A 107 10.98 -12.59 -8.54
N GLU A 108 10.90 -11.72 -7.54
CA GLU A 108 11.72 -11.88 -6.32
C GLU A 108 11.15 -12.91 -5.33
N HIS A 109 9.84 -12.91 -5.09
CA HIS A 109 9.22 -13.89 -4.19
C HIS A 109 9.11 -15.27 -4.83
N VAL A 110 8.79 -15.37 -6.13
CA VAL A 110 8.85 -16.66 -6.85
C VAL A 110 10.30 -17.10 -7.04
N GLY A 111 11.23 -16.18 -7.24
CA GLY A 111 12.67 -16.47 -7.35
C GLY A 111 13.22 -17.12 -6.08
N ARG A 112 12.89 -16.59 -4.90
CA ARG A 112 13.29 -17.21 -3.62
C ARG A 112 12.58 -18.53 -3.35
N ALA A 113 11.29 -18.65 -3.65
CA ALA A 113 10.56 -19.91 -3.48
C ALA A 113 11.10 -21.01 -4.42
N ARG A 114 11.46 -20.66 -5.67
CA ARG A 114 12.12 -21.57 -6.61
C ARG A 114 13.54 -21.91 -6.21
N LEU A 115 14.30 -20.94 -5.70
CA LEU A 115 15.65 -21.18 -5.18
C LEU A 115 15.61 -22.11 -3.96
N GLN A 116 14.66 -21.91 -3.05
CA GLN A 116 14.49 -22.77 -1.89
C GLN A 116 14.03 -24.18 -2.30
N GLN A 117 13.09 -24.31 -3.24
CA GLN A 117 12.70 -25.62 -3.80
C GLN A 117 13.84 -26.31 -4.56
N ALA A 118 14.72 -25.55 -5.21
CA ALA A 118 15.91 -26.08 -5.85
C ALA A 118 16.93 -26.55 -4.80
N ILE A 119 17.15 -25.77 -3.74
CA ILE A 119 18.01 -26.16 -2.60
C ILE A 119 17.46 -27.42 -1.91
N ASP A 120 16.16 -27.50 -1.67
CA ASP A 120 15.51 -28.63 -1.00
C ASP A 120 15.55 -29.92 -1.85
N GLN A 121 15.71 -29.81 -3.18
CA GLN A 121 15.90 -30.95 -4.09
C GLN A 121 17.36 -31.39 -4.24
N LEU A 122 18.34 -30.60 -3.77
CA LEU A 122 19.75 -30.98 -3.78
C LEU A 122 20.11 -31.77 -2.50
N SER A 123 20.21 -33.09 -2.61
CA SER A 123 20.80 -33.93 -1.55
C SER A 123 22.32 -34.01 -1.70
N GLY A 124 23.07 -33.46 -0.72
CA GLY A 124 24.53 -33.62 -0.60
C GLY A 124 25.39 -32.38 -0.90
N HIS A 125 24.86 -31.16 -0.82
CA HIS A 125 25.59 -29.95 -1.27
C HIS A 125 26.25 -29.15 -0.13
N VAL A 126 27.47 -28.67 -0.40
CA VAL A 126 28.20 -27.72 0.46
C VAL A 126 27.82 -26.31 0.04
N VAL A 127 27.13 -25.58 0.91
CA VAL A 127 26.75 -24.18 0.65
C VAL A 127 27.97 -23.28 0.89
N LEU A 128 28.60 -22.82 -0.18
CA LEU A 128 29.71 -21.87 -0.09
C LEU A 128 29.17 -20.45 0.16
N CYS A 129 29.05 -20.07 1.42
CA CYS A 129 28.64 -18.72 1.81
C CYS A 129 29.78 -17.71 1.56
N GLY A 130 29.93 -17.22 0.33
CA GLY A 130 30.89 -16.15 0.04
C GLY A 130 31.54 -16.17 -1.33
N TRP A 131 30.76 -16.30 -2.41
CA TRP A 131 31.27 -16.08 -3.77
C TRP A 131 31.49 -14.58 -4.04
N GLY A 132 32.42 -13.98 -3.29
CA GLY A 132 32.96 -12.64 -3.54
C GLY A 132 34.25 -12.73 -4.38
N GLN A 133 34.90 -11.59 -4.59
CA GLN A 133 36.09 -11.45 -5.46
C GLN A 133 37.22 -12.48 -5.23
N VAL A 134 37.30 -13.06 -4.03
CA VAL A 134 38.34 -14.04 -3.68
C VAL A 134 38.11 -15.41 -4.36
N GLY A 135 36.87 -15.75 -4.74
CA GLY A 135 36.55 -17.01 -5.41
C GLY A 135 37.02 -17.08 -6.88
N GLN A 136 37.14 -15.95 -7.56
CA GLN A 136 37.64 -15.90 -8.95
C GLN A 136 39.15 -16.15 -9.05
N SER A 137 39.91 -15.94 -7.97
CA SER A 137 41.37 -16.09 -7.99
C SER A 137 41.86 -17.53 -7.86
N ILE A 138 41.00 -18.49 -7.48
CA ILE A 138 41.42 -19.85 -7.13
C ILE A 138 41.09 -20.85 -8.27
N TYR A 139 40.39 -20.41 -9.32
CA TYR A 139 40.03 -21.26 -10.46
C TYR A 139 40.95 -21.08 -11.69
N THR A 140 42.01 -20.27 -11.61
CA THR A 140 43.05 -20.19 -12.66
C THR A 140 44.26 -21.02 -12.28
#